data_AF-A0A8J3KKM3-F1
#
_entry.id   AF-A0A8J3KKM3-F1
#
_cell.length_a   1.000
_cell.length_b   1.000
_cell.length_c   1.000
_cell.angle_alpha   90.00
_cell.angle_beta   90.00
_cell.angle_gamma   90.00
#
_symmetry.space_group_name_H-M   'P 1'
#
loop_
_entity.id
_entity.type
_entity.pdbx_description
1 polymer ?
#
loop_
_entity_poly.entity_id
_entity_poly.type
_entity_poly.pdbx_seq_one_letter_code
_entity_poly.pdbx_strand_id
1 'polypeptide(L)'
;MRNVVRWFSAAAALLVAVLAAPAPAADAAAPTQVLALEEQYLQKKLTEQPPALRNCEAVPQGASAGTDGWVFEQPAAGNTAAAYVIGFIAGTRENPTPHILGITADGVVEAPLSDPTSPGPAPAGVSGGLLGNGGTGAWLKTPAGWELISGQLQVAEPTEQAAFGLAAVCAPPAASASPRPSASAVPSRSPVASASPRATAAITPSASGGGLPVTGSKLSSVVLAGLGLLLVGALLLVLSRRARRA
;
A
#
# COMPACT_ATOMS: atom_id res chain seq x y z
N MET A 1 23.57 -38.13 41.95
CA MET A 1 23.16 -39.02 40.84
C MET A 1 22.99 -38.12 39.62
N ARG A 2 24.00 -37.71 38.83
CA ARG A 2 24.98 -38.44 37.99
C ARG A 2 24.33 -39.52 37.11
N ASN A 3 24.16 -39.18 35.82
CA ASN A 3 24.29 -39.99 34.59
C ASN A 3 23.88 -39.07 33.41
N VAL A 4 24.78 -38.39 32.69
CA VAL A 4 25.67 -38.87 31.62
C VAL A 4 24.92 -39.68 30.55
N VAL A 5 24.56 -39.03 29.44
CA VAL A 5 24.50 -39.66 28.12
C VAL A 5 24.94 -38.63 27.07
N ARG A 6 26.23 -38.67 26.73
CA ARG A 6 26.79 -38.12 25.48
C ARG A 6 26.57 -39.18 24.41
N TRP A 7 26.01 -38.81 23.25
CA TRP A 7 26.13 -39.59 22.02
C TRP A 7 26.75 -38.72 20.93
N PHE A 8 27.86 -39.21 20.40
CA PHE A 8 28.56 -38.74 19.22
C PHE A 8 27.91 -39.35 17.96
N SER A 9 27.79 -38.56 16.89
CA SER A 9 27.79 -38.99 15.47
C SER A 9 27.98 -37.68 14.66
N ALA A 10 29.14 -37.33 14.11
CA ALA A 10 29.94 -37.95 13.06
C ALA A 10 29.21 -38.11 11.72
N ALA A 11 29.83 -37.57 10.66
CA ALA A 11 29.58 -37.75 9.22
C ALA A 11 28.52 -36.85 8.54
N ALA A 12 28.99 -35.85 7.80
CA ALA A 12 28.89 -35.81 6.32
C ALA A 12 29.38 -34.43 5.80
N ALA A 13 30.69 -34.29 5.62
CA ALA A 13 31.25 -33.27 4.74
C ALA A 13 31.05 -33.76 3.30
N LEU A 14 29.93 -33.41 2.69
CA LEU A 14 29.67 -33.68 1.27
C LEU A 14 30.14 -32.46 0.47
N LEU A 15 31.36 -32.59 -0.03
CA LEU A 15 32.02 -31.66 -0.93
C LEU A 15 31.31 -31.72 -2.29
N VAL A 16 30.39 -30.78 -2.55
CA VAL A 16 29.80 -30.60 -3.88
C VAL A 16 30.78 -29.78 -4.71
N ALA A 17 31.70 -30.45 -5.40
CA ALA A 17 32.42 -29.86 -6.52
C ALA A 17 31.47 -29.75 -7.72
N VAL A 18 30.69 -28.66 -7.78
CA VAL A 18 29.96 -28.30 -9.00
C VAL A 18 30.99 -27.93 -10.06
N LEU A 19 31.03 -28.70 -11.13
CA LEU A 19 31.69 -28.34 -12.38
C LEU A 19 31.11 -27.00 -12.88
N ALA A 20 31.81 -25.91 -12.61
CA ALA A 20 31.53 -24.61 -13.19
C ALA A 20 31.94 -24.64 -14.66
N ALA A 21 31.02 -25.01 -15.54
CA ALA A 21 31.09 -24.55 -16.91
C ALA A 21 31.06 -23.01 -16.89
N PRO A 22 31.91 -22.29 -17.66
CA PRO A 22 31.79 -20.85 -17.78
C PRO A 22 30.43 -20.57 -18.40
N ALA A 23 29.47 -20.15 -17.57
CA ALA A 23 28.25 -19.54 -18.06
C ALA A 23 28.68 -18.39 -18.98
N PRO A 24 28.03 -18.20 -20.15
CA PRO A 24 28.29 -17.04 -20.98
C PRO A 24 28.22 -15.82 -20.08
N ALA A 25 29.24 -14.95 -20.12
CA ALA A 25 29.35 -13.78 -19.28
C ALA A 25 27.98 -13.08 -19.26
N ALA A 26 27.23 -13.32 -18.18
CA ALA A 26 25.96 -12.67 -17.99
C ALA A 26 26.34 -11.21 -17.89
N ASP A 27 25.91 -10.40 -18.87
CA ASP A 27 26.05 -8.94 -18.82
C ASP A 27 25.78 -8.53 -17.38
N ALA A 28 26.82 -8.04 -16.70
CA ALA A 28 26.73 -7.70 -15.29
C ALA A 28 25.54 -6.76 -15.17
N ALA A 29 24.48 -7.24 -14.49
CA ALA A 29 23.25 -6.48 -14.41
C ALA A 29 23.58 -5.10 -13.84
N ALA A 30 23.29 -4.04 -14.61
CA ALA A 30 23.48 -2.68 -14.14
C ALA A 30 22.84 -2.53 -12.74
N PRO A 31 23.52 -1.88 -11.80
CA PRO A 31 23.06 -1.78 -10.42
C PRO A 31 21.71 -1.05 -10.39
N THR A 32 20.69 -1.74 -9.87
CA THR A 32 19.36 -1.16 -9.69
C THR A 32 19.29 -0.43 -8.36
N GLN A 33 18.78 0.79 -8.36
CA GLN A 33 18.49 1.53 -7.14
C GLN A 33 17.01 1.41 -6.78
N VAL A 34 16.76 1.30 -5.47
CA VAL A 34 15.42 1.34 -4.89
C VAL A 34 15.23 2.69 -4.23
N LEU A 35 14.24 3.45 -4.70
CA LEU A 35 13.83 4.73 -4.12
C LEU A 35 12.57 4.50 -3.28
N ALA A 36 12.64 4.81 -2.00
CA ALA A 36 11.49 4.72 -1.11
C ALA A 36 10.58 5.95 -1.28
N LEU A 37 9.27 5.73 -1.17
CA LEU A 37 8.30 6.82 -1.14
C LEU A 37 8.49 7.62 0.15
N GLU A 38 8.38 8.95 0.06
CA GLU A 38 8.53 9.81 1.23
C GLU A 38 7.58 9.43 2.37
N GLU A 39 8.11 9.30 3.57
CA GLU A 39 7.37 8.82 4.76
C GLU A 39 6.16 9.69 5.10
N GLN A 40 6.20 10.99 4.75
CA GLN A 40 5.11 11.92 5.00
C GLN A 40 3.80 11.56 4.29
N TYR A 41 3.83 10.70 3.28
CA TYR A 41 2.63 10.25 2.55
C TYR A 41 2.14 8.87 2.99
N LEU A 42 2.91 8.14 3.80
CA LEU A 42 2.60 6.78 4.23
C LEU A 42 1.64 6.79 5.43
N GLN A 43 0.91 5.69 5.59
CA GLN A 43 0.00 5.43 6.73
C GLN A 43 -1.07 6.51 6.90
N LYS A 44 -1.47 7.11 5.78
CA LYS A 44 -2.50 8.14 5.72
C LYS A 44 -3.58 7.70 4.78
N LYS A 45 -4.82 7.87 5.23
CA LYS A 45 -5.98 7.74 4.33
C LYS A 45 -5.91 8.84 3.28
N LEU A 46 -6.57 8.59 2.15
CA LEU A 46 -6.72 9.57 1.09
C LEU A 46 -7.23 10.94 1.59
N THR A 47 -8.17 10.94 2.52
CA THR A 47 -8.75 12.15 3.13
C THR A 47 -7.81 12.87 4.10
N GLU A 48 -6.74 12.23 4.54
CA GLU A 48 -5.72 12.76 5.46
C GLU A 48 -4.51 13.32 4.70
N GLN A 49 -4.45 13.10 3.38
CA GLN A 49 -3.40 13.64 2.53
C GLN A 49 -3.54 15.17 2.37
N PRO A 50 -2.41 15.89 2.18
CA PRO A 50 -2.40 17.33 1.99
C PRO A 50 -3.40 17.78 0.92
N PRO A 51 -4.17 18.87 1.16
CA PRO A 51 -5.12 19.39 0.18
C PRO A 51 -4.47 19.71 -1.18
N ALA A 52 -3.19 20.10 -1.18
CA ALA A 52 -2.42 20.39 -2.40
C ALA A 52 -2.27 19.18 -3.34
N LEU A 53 -2.34 17.95 -2.82
CA LEU A 53 -2.25 16.73 -3.62
C LEU A 53 -3.61 16.28 -4.16
N ARG A 54 -4.72 16.93 -3.80
CA ARG A 54 -6.07 16.47 -4.16
C ARG A 54 -6.43 16.87 -5.59
N ASN A 55 -5.89 16.13 -6.55
CA ASN A 55 -6.19 16.29 -7.97
C ASN A 55 -6.42 14.93 -8.63
N CYS A 56 -7.24 14.94 -9.69
CA CYS A 56 -7.66 13.74 -10.41
C CYS A 56 -7.26 13.75 -11.89
N GLU A 57 -6.58 14.80 -12.35
CA GLU A 57 -6.34 15.03 -13.78
C GLU A 57 -5.44 13.97 -14.40
N ALA A 58 -4.47 13.47 -13.62
CA ALA A 58 -3.54 12.45 -14.07
C ALA A 58 -4.06 11.00 -13.89
N VAL A 59 -5.24 10.80 -13.28
CA VAL A 59 -5.87 9.48 -13.21
C VAL A 59 -6.84 9.34 -14.39
N PRO A 60 -6.66 8.38 -15.31
CA PRO A 60 -7.61 8.16 -16.39
C PRO A 60 -9.04 7.96 -15.86
N GLN A 61 -9.98 8.74 -16.40
CA GLN A 61 -11.39 8.80 -15.95
C GLN A 61 -11.62 9.34 -14.53
N GLY A 62 -10.57 9.83 -13.85
CA GLY A 62 -10.64 10.32 -12.48
C GLY A 62 -11.14 9.30 -11.45
N ALA A 63 -11.42 9.79 -10.24
CA ALA A 63 -12.10 9.01 -9.21
C ALA A 63 -13.58 8.96 -9.50
N SER A 64 -14.08 7.74 -9.65
CA SER A 64 -15.50 7.43 -9.66
C SER A 64 -15.97 7.14 -8.23
N ALA A 65 -17.29 7.20 -8.00
CA ALA A 65 -17.86 6.77 -6.73
C ALA A 65 -17.37 5.37 -6.34
N GLY A 66 -16.90 5.21 -5.11
CA GLY A 66 -16.40 3.94 -4.59
C GLY A 66 -14.96 3.58 -5.00
N THR A 67 -14.21 4.51 -5.60
CA THR A 67 -12.79 4.30 -5.93
C THR A 67 -11.92 5.45 -5.47
N ASP A 68 -10.71 5.12 -5.02
CA ASP A 68 -9.65 6.07 -4.71
C ASP A 68 -8.58 6.02 -5.81
N GLY A 69 -7.91 7.14 -6.08
CA GLY A 69 -6.84 7.23 -7.06
C GLY A 69 -5.55 7.78 -6.46
N TRP A 70 -4.42 7.31 -6.98
CA TRP A 70 -3.07 7.67 -6.54
C TRP A 70 -2.22 7.92 -7.77
N VAL A 71 -1.41 8.98 -7.75
CA VAL A 71 -0.47 9.31 -8.82
C VAL A 71 0.89 9.47 -8.20
N PHE A 72 1.86 8.76 -8.75
CA PHE A 72 3.22 8.72 -8.27
C PHE A 72 4.14 9.37 -9.30
N GLU A 73 5.01 10.24 -8.82
CA GLU A 73 6.02 10.89 -9.65
C GLU A 73 7.20 9.95 -9.88
N GLN A 74 7.66 9.88 -11.13
CA GLN A 74 8.97 9.33 -11.42
C GLN A 74 10.00 10.45 -11.30
N PRO A 75 11.18 10.21 -10.70
CA PRO A 75 12.27 11.15 -10.77
C PRO A 75 12.60 11.46 -12.24
N ALA A 76 12.58 12.75 -12.54
CA ALA A 76 12.67 13.29 -13.89
C ALA A 76 14.10 13.22 -14.43
N ALA A 77 14.53 12.04 -14.88
CA ALA A 77 15.58 11.85 -15.88
C ALA A 77 15.73 10.35 -16.18
N GLY A 78 14.98 9.83 -17.14
CA GLY A 78 15.26 8.50 -17.71
C GLY A 78 14.00 7.67 -17.96
N ASN A 79 13.85 7.19 -19.19
CA ASN A 79 12.78 6.30 -19.65
C ASN A 79 12.90 4.86 -19.10
N THR A 80 13.52 4.68 -17.93
CA THR A 80 13.96 3.38 -17.41
C THR A 80 13.53 3.15 -15.96
N ALA A 81 12.32 3.60 -15.61
CA ALA A 81 11.61 2.93 -14.52
C ALA A 81 11.38 1.47 -14.91
N ALA A 82 11.84 0.56 -14.05
CA ALA A 82 11.69 -0.86 -14.30
C ALA A 82 10.42 -1.42 -13.66
N ALA A 83 10.02 -0.91 -12.49
CA ALA A 83 8.80 -1.28 -11.79
C ALA A 83 8.49 -0.29 -10.65
N TYR A 84 7.22 0.04 -10.45
CA TYR A 84 6.73 0.59 -9.19
C TYR A 84 6.21 -0.56 -8.35
N VAL A 85 6.58 -0.60 -7.06
CA VAL A 85 6.07 -1.59 -6.12
C VAL A 85 5.45 -0.85 -4.95
N ILE A 86 4.15 -1.04 -4.74
CA ILE A 86 3.35 -0.21 -3.85
C ILE A 86 2.56 -1.12 -2.91
N GLY A 87 2.72 -0.88 -1.60
CA GLY A 87 2.02 -1.62 -0.57
C GLY A 87 0.80 -0.85 -0.10
N PHE A 88 -0.35 -1.53 -0.09
CA PHE A 88 -1.60 -1.03 0.44
C PHE A 88 -2.15 -1.93 1.53
N ILE A 89 -2.98 -1.34 2.39
CA ILE A 89 -3.91 -2.08 3.23
C ILE A 89 -5.32 -1.83 2.70
N ALA A 90 -6.00 -2.90 2.32
CA ALA A 90 -7.44 -2.88 2.05
C ALA A 90 -8.24 -3.25 3.31
N GLY A 91 -9.49 -2.79 3.37
CA GLY A 91 -10.41 -3.13 4.45
C GLY A 91 -10.41 -2.15 5.62
N THR A 92 -10.99 -2.55 6.74
CA THR A 92 -11.05 -1.72 7.95
C THR A 92 -9.77 -1.85 8.76
N ARG A 93 -9.50 -0.90 9.66
CA ARG A 93 -8.40 -1.05 10.65
C ARG A 93 -8.54 -2.31 11.51
N GLU A 94 -9.75 -2.85 11.63
CA GLU A 94 -10.06 -4.05 12.40
C GLU A 94 -9.73 -5.33 11.64
N ASN A 95 -9.80 -5.32 10.30
CA ASN A 95 -9.45 -6.45 9.46
C ASN A 95 -8.67 -5.99 8.21
N PRO A 96 -7.41 -5.56 8.40
CA PRO A 96 -6.57 -5.10 7.30
C PRO A 96 -6.10 -6.27 6.44
N THR A 97 -6.34 -6.19 5.14
CA THR A 97 -5.79 -7.13 4.14
C THR A 97 -4.66 -6.44 3.39
N PRO A 98 -3.39 -6.81 3.62
CA PRO A 98 -2.27 -6.20 2.91
C PRO A 98 -2.20 -6.68 1.46
N HIS A 99 -1.95 -5.76 0.54
CA HIS A 99 -1.75 -6.02 -0.88
C HIS A 99 -0.43 -5.39 -1.33
N ILE A 100 0.40 -6.15 -2.06
CA ILE A 100 1.59 -5.61 -2.74
C ILE A 100 1.26 -5.55 -4.23
N LEU A 101 1.23 -4.35 -4.78
CA LEU A 101 0.90 -4.10 -6.17
C LEU A 101 2.15 -3.68 -6.94
N GLY A 102 2.38 -4.32 -8.07
CA GLY A 102 3.37 -3.89 -9.06
C GLY A 102 2.69 -3.10 -10.18
N ILE A 103 3.19 -1.91 -10.53
CA ILE A 103 2.73 -1.16 -11.71
C ILE A 103 3.80 -1.24 -12.79
N THR A 104 3.39 -1.71 -13.96
CA THR A 104 4.23 -1.95 -15.14
C THR A 104 3.60 -1.30 -16.37
N ALA A 105 4.30 -1.38 -17.51
CA ALA A 105 3.75 -0.92 -18.79
C ALA A 105 2.49 -1.72 -19.22
N ASP A 106 2.39 -2.99 -18.80
CA ASP A 106 1.27 -3.87 -19.15
C ASP A 106 0.08 -3.74 -18.18
N GLY A 107 0.23 -2.92 -17.12
CA GLY A 107 -0.80 -2.67 -16.11
C GLY A 107 -0.36 -3.02 -14.69
N VAL A 108 -1.32 -3.41 -13.87
CA VAL A 108 -1.11 -3.73 -12.44
C VAL A 108 -1.11 -5.23 -12.22
N VAL A 109 -0.18 -5.69 -11.41
CA VAL A 109 -0.10 -7.08 -10.92
C VAL A 109 -0.09 -7.09 -9.40
N GLU A 110 -0.55 -8.19 -8.81
CA GLU A 110 -0.43 -8.42 -7.37
C GLU A 110 0.70 -9.39 -7.08
N ALA A 111 1.60 -9.04 -6.18
CA ALA A 111 2.60 -9.96 -5.67
C ALA A 111 2.12 -10.54 -4.33
N PRO A 112 1.74 -11.83 -4.27
CA PRO A 112 1.27 -12.41 -3.02
C PRO A 112 2.41 -12.44 -2.00
N LEU A 113 2.11 -12.09 -0.75
CA LEU A 113 3.11 -12.08 0.33
C LEU A 113 3.77 -13.44 0.56
N SER A 114 3.04 -14.52 0.27
CA SER A 114 3.54 -15.89 0.37
C SER A 114 4.50 -16.27 -0.76
N ASP A 115 4.36 -15.65 -1.93
CA ASP A 115 5.21 -15.88 -3.09
C ASP A 115 5.36 -14.61 -3.94
N PRO A 116 6.23 -13.69 -3.53
CA PRO A 116 6.50 -12.46 -4.28
C PRO A 116 7.04 -12.73 -5.70
N THR A 117 7.46 -13.97 -5.99
CA THR A 117 8.08 -14.37 -7.24
C THR A 117 7.09 -14.88 -8.30
N SER A 118 5.82 -14.94 -7.97
CA SER A 118 4.78 -15.34 -8.92
C SER A 118 3.66 -14.31 -8.90
N PRO A 119 3.85 -13.15 -9.55
CA PRO A 119 2.82 -12.12 -9.58
C PRO A 119 1.55 -12.66 -10.25
N GLY A 120 0.43 -12.45 -9.56
CA GLY A 120 -0.91 -12.77 -10.03
C GLY A 120 -1.61 -11.55 -10.66
N PRO A 121 -2.85 -11.74 -11.13
CA PRO A 121 -3.68 -10.61 -11.57
C PRO A 121 -3.95 -9.65 -10.41
N ALA A 122 -4.13 -8.37 -10.71
CA ALA A 122 -4.52 -7.38 -9.71
C ALA A 122 -5.88 -7.73 -9.06
N PRO A 123 -6.13 -7.31 -7.81
CA PRO A 123 -7.42 -7.49 -7.16
C PRO A 123 -8.57 -6.86 -7.95
N ALA A 124 -9.78 -7.37 -7.75
CA ALA A 124 -10.96 -6.82 -8.40
C ALA A 124 -11.14 -5.32 -8.10
N GLY A 125 -11.37 -4.52 -9.14
CA GLY A 125 -11.52 -3.06 -9.03
C GLY A 125 -10.22 -2.28 -8.91
N VAL A 126 -9.06 -2.96 -8.92
CA VAL A 126 -7.75 -2.31 -9.01
C VAL A 126 -7.35 -2.18 -10.48
N SER A 127 -6.93 -0.99 -10.87
CA SER A 127 -6.36 -0.72 -12.19
C SER A 127 -5.26 0.33 -12.08
N GLY A 128 -4.42 0.43 -13.10
CA GLY A 128 -3.27 1.33 -13.06
C GLY A 128 -2.40 1.16 -14.29
N GLY A 129 -1.41 2.02 -14.40
CA GLY A 129 -0.46 1.97 -15.50
C GLY A 129 0.55 3.11 -15.40
N LEU A 130 1.50 3.08 -16.32
CA LEU A 130 2.43 4.18 -16.50
C LEU A 130 1.72 5.36 -17.18
N LEU A 131 2.08 6.58 -16.81
CA LEU A 131 1.62 7.78 -17.51
C LEU A 131 2.34 7.83 -18.88
N GLY A 132 1.58 7.76 -19.97
CA GLY A 132 2.12 7.80 -21.34
C GLY A 132 2.49 9.22 -21.82
N ASN A 133 3.15 9.33 -22.97
CA ASN A 133 3.44 10.59 -23.70
C ASN A 133 4.32 11.62 -22.97
N GLY A 134 5.37 11.16 -22.29
CA GLY A 134 6.31 12.06 -21.62
C GLY A 134 5.88 12.50 -20.21
N GLY A 135 4.75 11.99 -19.71
CA GLY A 135 4.45 12.04 -18.28
C GLY A 135 5.42 11.14 -17.50
N THR A 136 6.09 11.69 -16.49
CA THR A 136 7.02 10.96 -15.62
C THR A 136 6.26 10.41 -14.41
N GLY A 137 5.71 9.19 -14.50
CA GLY A 137 5.02 8.62 -13.36
C GLY A 137 4.18 7.38 -13.62
N ALA A 138 3.46 6.99 -12.58
CA ALA A 138 2.47 5.93 -12.60
C ALA A 138 1.18 6.40 -11.93
N TRP A 139 0.05 5.86 -12.35
CA TRP A 139 -1.23 6.05 -11.70
C TRP A 139 -1.80 4.71 -11.26
N LEU A 140 -2.58 4.75 -10.19
CA LEU A 140 -3.26 3.61 -9.63
C LEU A 140 -4.66 4.02 -9.18
N LYS A 141 -5.64 3.17 -9.44
CA LYS A 141 -7.01 3.28 -8.97
C LYS A 141 -7.34 2.03 -8.16
N THR A 142 -7.85 2.23 -6.96
CA THR A 142 -8.23 1.16 -6.03
C THR A 142 -9.70 1.32 -5.65
N PRO A 143 -10.35 0.27 -5.11
CA PRO A 143 -11.58 0.47 -4.35
C PRO A 143 -11.39 1.50 -3.23
N ALA A 144 -12.47 2.17 -2.84
CA ALA A 144 -12.42 3.18 -1.79
C ALA A 144 -12.02 2.58 -0.43
N GLY A 145 -11.32 3.37 0.38
CA GLY A 145 -10.95 3.03 1.74
C GLY A 145 -9.60 2.30 1.86
N TRP A 146 -8.84 2.22 0.77
CA TRP A 146 -7.48 1.67 0.80
C TRP A 146 -6.51 2.69 1.40
N GLU A 147 -5.54 2.18 2.17
CA GLU A 147 -4.51 3.00 2.82
C GLU A 147 -3.14 2.68 2.22
N LEU A 148 -2.42 3.71 1.79
CA LEU A 148 -1.06 3.57 1.28
C LEU A 148 -0.08 3.43 2.45
N ILE A 149 0.57 2.27 2.58
CA ILE A 149 1.47 1.98 3.70
C ILE A 149 2.95 1.98 3.33
N SER A 150 3.26 1.75 2.05
CA SER A 150 4.62 1.78 1.54
C SER A 150 4.61 2.02 0.04
N GLY A 151 5.66 2.64 -0.48
CA GLY A 151 5.92 2.69 -1.91
C GLY A 151 7.41 2.59 -2.17
N GLN A 152 7.77 1.91 -3.25
CA GLN A 152 9.13 1.84 -3.76
C GLN A 152 9.11 1.96 -5.28
N LEU A 153 10.12 2.63 -5.81
CA LEU A 153 10.40 2.70 -7.23
C LEU A 153 11.75 2.06 -7.51
N GLN A 154 11.79 1.15 -8.48
CA GLN A 154 13.04 0.54 -8.93
C GLN A 154 13.50 1.18 -10.23
N VAL A 155 14.72 1.73 -10.19
CA VAL A 155 15.33 2.46 -11.30
C VAL A 155 16.58 1.69 -11.74
N ALA A 156 16.70 1.45 -13.05
CA ALA A 156 17.85 0.72 -13.61
C ALA A 156 19.13 1.56 -13.66
N GLU A 157 18.99 2.89 -13.64
CA GLU A 157 20.07 3.87 -13.76
C GLU A 157 19.82 5.00 -12.75
N PRO A 158 20.35 4.88 -11.52
CA PRO A 158 20.13 5.90 -10.50
C PRO A 158 20.74 7.24 -10.88
N THR A 159 20.01 8.32 -10.63
CA THR A 159 20.57 9.67 -10.59
C THR A 159 20.75 10.10 -9.13
N GLU A 160 21.80 10.85 -8.81
CA GLU A 160 22.14 11.22 -7.43
C GLU A 160 21.07 12.10 -6.73
N GLN A 161 20.06 12.56 -7.47
CA GLN A 161 18.98 13.45 -6.98
C GLN A 161 17.58 12.88 -7.26
N ALA A 162 17.48 11.57 -7.50
CA ALA A 162 16.20 10.94 -7.76
C ALA A 162 15.35 10.88 -6.48
N ALA A 163 14.20 11.57 -6.47
CA ALA A 163 13.17 11.42 -5.45
C ALA A 163 11.98 10.63 -6.01
N PHE A 164 11.41 9.74 -5.20
CA PHE A 164 10.16 9.05 -5.49
C PHE A 164 9.05 9.65 -4.61
N GLY A 165 8.07 10.31 -5.25
CA GLY A 165 7.07 11.11 -4.58
C GLY A 165 5.64 10.72 -4.92
N LEU A 166 4.71 11.15 -4.07
CA LEU A 166 3.27 11.10 -4.33
C LEU A 166 2.85 12.44 -4.94
N ALA A 167 2.47 12.41 -6.22
CA ALA A 167 2.14 13.60 -7.01
C ALA A 167 0.69 14.04 -6.79
N ALA A 168 -0.21 13.06 -6.67
CA ALA A 168 -1.62 13.33 -6.48
C ALA A 168 -2.36 12.18 -5.80
N VAL A 169 -3.47 12.57 -5.19
CA VAL A 169 -4.50 11.69 -4.67
C VAL A 169 -5.86 12.15 -5.17
N CYS A 170 -6.67 11.20 -5.54
CA CYS A 170 -7.94 11.46 -6.20
C CYS A 170 -9.06 10.78 -5.40
N ALA A 171 -9.82 11.61 -4.68
CA ALA A 171 -11.01 11.17 -3.96
C ALA A 171 -12.23 11.30 -4.86
N PRO A 172 -13.22 10.40 -4.75
CA PRO A 172 -14.49 10.66 -5.41
C PRO A 172 -15.03 12.00 -4.89
N PRO A 173 -15.65 12.83 -5.74
CA PRO A 173 -16.30 14.04 -5.26
C PRO A 173 -17.24 13.62 -4.13
N ALA A 174 -17.04 14.19 -2.94
CA ALA A 174 -17.90 13.93 -1.81
C ALA A 174 -19.33 14.12 -2.32
N ALA A 175 -20.15 13.06 -2.26
CA ALA A 175 -21.53 13.11 -2.74
C ALA A 175 -22.13 14.37 -2.13
N SER A 176 -22.38 15.37 -2.98
CA SER A 176 -22.72 16.72 -2.54
C SER A 176 -23.85 16.54 -1.55
N ALA A 177 -23.60 16.89 -0.28
CA ALA A 177 -24.47 16.52 0.82
C ALA A 177 -25.89 16.88 0.40
N SER A 178 -26.69 15.85 0.16
CA SER A 178 -27.97 15.96 -0.55
C SER A 178 -28.70 17.16 0.05
N PRO A 179 -29.12 18.15 -0.76
CA PRO A 179 -29.60 19.43 -0.27
C PRO A 179 -30.60 19.14 0.84
N ARG A 180 -30.25 19.56 2.06
CA ARG A 180 -31.07 19.33 3.25
C ARG A 180 -32.47 19.79 2.86
N PRO A 181 -33.51 18.93 2.90
CA PRO A 181 -34.84 19.35 2.51
C PRO A 181 -35.16 20.60 3.32
N SER A 182 -35.34 21.74 2.62
CA SER A 182 -35.80 22.97 3.24
C SER A 182 -37.08 22.62 3.97
N ALA A 183 -37.06 22.75 5.31
CA ALA A 183 -38.22 22.48 6.14
C ALA A 183 -39.37 23.38 5.66
N SER A 184 -40.29 22.83 4.89
CA SER A 184 -41.54 23.50 4.55
C SER A 184 -42.35 23.69 5.83
N ALA A 185 -42.52 24.97 6.17
CA ALA A 185 -43.61 25.58 6.92
C ALA A 185 -44.10 24.87 8.19
N VAL A 186 -43.83 25.52 9.34
CA VAL A 186 -44.50 25.31 10.62
C VAL A 186 -45.97 25.71 10.51
N PRO A 187 -46.97 24.83 10.73
CA PRO A 187 -48.29 25.25 11.14
C PRO A 187 -48.28 25.51 12.66
N SER A 188 -48.51 26.77 13.03
CA SER A 188 -48.75 27.20 14.41
C SER A 188 -50.03 26.54 14.96
N ARG A 189 -49.90 25.66 15.96
CA ARG A 189 -50.98 25.25 16.86
C ARG A 189 -50.43 25.03 18.28
N SER A 190 -50.77 25.95 19.17
CA SER A 190 -50.94 25.68 20.61
C SER A 190 -52.43 25.46 20.88
N PRO A 191 -52.92 24.88 22.01
CA PRO A 191 -52.21 24.59 23.28
C PRO A 191 -52.63 23.27 24.02
N VAL A 192 -52.07 23.10 25.23
CA VAL A 192 -52.54 22.34 26.43
C VAL A 192 -52.35 20.80 26.47
N ALA A 193 -51.51 20.32 27.40
CA ALA A 193 -51.94 19.74 28.69
C ALA A 193 -50.76 19.12 29.47
N SER A 194 -50.75 19.40 30.77
CA SER A 194 -49.80 18.98 31.79
C SER A 194 -49.98 17.50 32.16
N ALA A 195 -48.88 16.73 32.22
CA ALA A 195 -48.82 15.49 33.00
C ALA A 195 -47.38 15.26 33.49
N SER A 196 -47.18 15.38 34.80
CA SER A 196 -46.04 14.83 35.54
C SER A 196 -46.14 13.30 35.59
N PRO A 197 -45.01 12.60 35.51
CA PRO A 197 -44.75 11.62 36.55
C PRO A 197 -43.35 11.73 37.17
N ARG A 198 -43.38 11.49 38.48
CA ARG A 198 -42.28 11.30 39.42
C ARG A 198 -41.90 9.83 39.42
N ALA A 199 -40.62 9.49 39.23
CA ALA A 199 -40.05 8.27 39.81
C ALA A 199 -38.53 8.35 39.90
N THR A 200 -38.07 8.10 41.12
CA THR A 200 -36.70 8.03 41.60
C THR A 200 -36.00 6.75 41.11
N ALA A 201 -34.75 6.84 40.69
CA ALA A 201 -33.81 5.72 40.75
C ALA A 201 -32.41 6.24 41.07
N ALA A 202 -31.97 5.96 42.30
CA ALA A 202 -30.57 6.02 42.70
C ALA A 202 -29.89 4.76 42.19
N ILE A 203 -28.77 4.90 41.47
CA ILE A 203 -27.85 3.79 41.21
C ILE A 203 -26.43 4.27 41.52
N THR A 204 -25.79 3.46 42.34
CA THR A 204 -24.48 3.51 42.99
C THR A 204 -23.31 3.64 42.02
N PRO A 205 -22.19 4.29 42.43
CA PRO A 205 -20.96 4.34 41.65
C PRO A 205 -20.13 3.06 41.87
N SER A 206 -19.93 2.27 40.81
CA SER A 206 -18.98 1.15 40.80
C SER A 206 -17.68 1.54 40.10
N ALA A 207 -16.71 1.87 40.94
CA ALA A 207 -15.31 1.46 40.94
C ALA A 207 -14.65 0.94 39.64
N SER A 208 -13.49 1.55 39.37
CA SER A 208 -12.20 0.89 39.10
C SER A 208 -11.98 0.22 37.74
N GLY A 209 -11.10 0.83 36.95
CA GLY A 209 -10.56 0.23 35.74
C GLY A 209 -9.54 1.14 35.07
N GLY A 210 -8.48 1.51 35.80
CA GLY A 210 -7.30 2.18 35.25
C GLY A 210 -6.53 1.24 34.31
N GLY A 211 -6.99 1.11 33.07
CA GLY A 211 -6.23 0.52 31.99
C GLY A 211 -5.34 1.58 31.36
N LEU A 212 -4.04 1.53 31.63
CA LEU A 212 -3.06 2.28 30.84
C LEU A 212 -3.22 1.88 29.37
N PRO A 213 -3.15 2.83 28.41
CA PRO A 213 -3.15 2.49 27.00
C PRO A 213 -1.96 1.56 26.75
N VAL A 214 -2.25 0.33 26.35
CA VAL A 214 -1.25 -0.60 25.84
C VAL A 214 -0.78 -0.04 24.50
N THR A 215 0.20 0.85 24.53
CA THR A 215 1.00 1.25 23.36
C THR A 215 1.97 0.11 23.01
N GLY A 216 1.42 -1.10 22.86
CA GLY A 216 2.14 -2.31 22.51
C GLY A 216 2.34 -2.38 21.00
N SER A 217 3.36 -1.70 20.51
CA SER A 217 4.33 -2.24 19.56
C SER A 217 3.77 -3.10 18.40
N LYS A 218 3.09 -2.51 17.41
CA LYS A 218 2.95 -3.11 16.07
C LYS A 218 4.02 -2.63 15.09
N LEU A 219 5.26 -2.48 15.54
CA LEU A 219 6.40 -2.12 14.67
C LEU A 219 7.02 -3.33 13.95
N SER A 220 6.68 -4.55 14.35
CA SER A 220 7.24 -5.78 13.75
C SER A 220 6.66 -6.13 12.37
N SER A 221 5.46 -5.65 12.02
CA SER A 221 4.85 -5.93 10.71
C SER A 221 5.44 -5.12 9.56
N VAL A 222 6.07 -3.96 9.83
CA VAL A 222 6.61 -3.10 8.77
C VAL A 222 7.95 -3.63 8.23
N VAL A 223 8.76 -4.29 9.06
CA VAL A 223 10.08 -4.78 8.67
C VAL A 223 10.00 -5.98 7.71
N LEU A 224 8.99 -6.84 7.86
CA LEU A 224 8.79 -7.99 6.95
C LEU A 224 8.26 -7.59 5.57
N ALA A 225 7.45 -6.53 5.47
CA ALA A 225 6.96 -6.03 4.20
C ALA A 225 8.10 -5.50 3.31
N GLY A 226 9.06 -4.78 3.90
CA GLY A 226 10.18 -4.18 3.17
C GLY A 226 11.06 -5.21 2.44
N LEU A 227 11.31 -6.38 3.06
CA LEU A 227 12.16 -7.43 2.48
C LEU A 227 11.45 -8.20 1.36
N GLY A 228 10.13 -8.41 1.51
CA GLY A 228 9.30 -8.97 0.44
C GLY A 228 9.30 -8.09 -0.81
N LEU A 229 9.12 -6.77 -0.64
CA LEU A 229 9.13 -5.80 -1.75
C LEU A 229 10.43 -5.82 -2.56
N LEU A 230 11.59 -5.95 -1.91
CA LEU A 230 12.88 -6.05 -2.60
C LEU A 230 12.97 -7.29 -3.50
N LEU A 231 12.45 -8.43 -3.02
CA LEU A 231 12.43 -9.67 -3.79
C LEU A 231 11.45 -9.60 -4.96
N VAL A 232 10.24 -9.04 -4.76
CA VAL A 232 9.25 -8.82 -5.84
C VAL A 232 9.86 -8.00 -6.97
N GLY A 233 10.42 -6.85 -6.63
CA GLY A 233 10.87 -5.93 -7.67
C GLY A 233 12.09 -6.47 -8.42
N ALA A 234 13.02 -7.12 -7.72
CA ALA A 234 14.13 -7.82 -8.37
C ALA A 234 13.66 -8.87 -9.39
N LEU A 235 12.55 -9.56 -9.12
CA LEU A 235 11.98 -10.48 -10.09
C LEU A 235 11.28 -9.78 -11.25
N LEU A 236 10.44 -8.77 -11.00
CA LEU A 236 9.76 -8.03 -12.07
C LEU A 236 10.77 -7.43 -13.06
N LEU A 237 11.95 -7.01 -12.57
CA LEU A 237 13.09 -6.64 -13.39
C LEU A 237 13.60 -7.77 -14.29
N VAL A 238 13.75 -8.99 -13.76
CA VAL A 238 14.20 -10.15 -14.55
C VAL A 238 13.16 -10.53 -15.61
N LEU A 239 11.88 -10.50 -15.26
CA LEU A 239 10.79 -10.83 -16.19
C LEU A 239 10.64 -9.78 -17.30
N SER A 240 10.67 -8.48 -16.96
CA SER A 240 10.60 -7.41 -17.94
C SER A 240 11.80 -7.41 -18.91
N ARG A 241 13.00 -7.79 -18.44
CA ARG A 241 14.17 -7.97 -19.31
C ARG A 241 14.02 -9.16 -20.26
N ARG A 242 13.43 -10.27 -19.81
CA ARG A 242 13.12 -11.42 -20.69
C ARG A 242 12.11 -11.04 -21.77
N ALA A 243 11.06 -10.32 -21.40
CA ALA A 243 10.02 -9.88 -22.35
C ALA A 243 10.57 -8.96 -23.45
N ARG A 244 11.56 -8.10 -23.16
CA ARG A 244 12.19 -7.22 -24.18
C ARG A 244 13.16 -7.94 -25.12
N ARG A 245 13.62 -9.15 -24.78
CA ARG A 245 14.57 -9.93 -25.58
C ARG A 245 13.90 -10.95 -26.50
N ALA A 246 12.62 -11.26 -26.27
CA ALA A 246 11.81 -12.14 -27.09
C ALA A 246 11.07 -11.33 -28.16
#